data_AF-A0A383DWU6-F1
#
_entry.id   AF-A0A383DWU6-F1
#
_cell.length_a   1.000
_cell.length_b   1.000
_cell.length_c   1.000
_cell.angle_alpha   90.00
_cell.angle_beta   90.00
_cell.angle_gamma   90.00
#
_symmetry.space_group_name_H-M   'P 1'
#
loop_
_entity.id
_entity.type
_entity.pdbx_description
1 polymer ?
#
loop_
_entity_poly.entity_id
_entity_poly.type
_entity_poly.pdbx_seq_one_letter_code
_entity_poly.pdbx_strand_id
1 'polypeptide(L)'
;MFSLFVKMQMGNGLNFSMKVSKIFFLSIVCVVILSFGIGCEGASVETEESDMGSAVQVPGETENTAKAAVPDDSPVTKKIGMLSPRTGPISVFSDQYEAAANLAVDILNRSQGDYNFELVVGDSGCDGAKAAISATELIDEGVVGIVGAACSGATMGAIQVAAPAGIPMVSYASTSST
;
A
#
# COMPACT_ATOMS: atom_id res chain seq x y z
N MET A 1 -34.76 -5.73 -40.86
CA MET A 1 -35.05 -4.95 -39.63
C MET A 1 -33.85 -4.84 -38.68
N PHE A 2 -32.75 -5.54 -38.96
CA PHE A 2 -31.44 -5.33 -38.32
C PHE A 2 -30.48 -4.44 -39.14
N SER A 3 -30.79 -4.14 -40.40
CA SER A 3 -29.87 -3.42 -41.31
C SER A 3 -30.19 -1.94 -41.54
N LEU A 4 -31.31 -1.41 -41.03
CA LEU A 4 -31.59 0.03 -41.06
C LEU A 4 -31.58 0.65 -39.67
N PHE A 5 -31.02 -0.08 -38.72
CA PHE A 5 -30.44 0.48 -37.51
C PHE A 5 -28.90 0.47 -37.57
N VAL A 6 -28.31 0.07 -38.71
CA VAL A 6 -26.85 0.01 -38.94
C VAL A 6 -26.22 1.39 -39.13
N LYS A 7 -26.98 2.48 -39.31
CA LYS A 7 -26.34 3.74 -39.68
C LYS A 7 -26.98 4.98 -39.01
N MET A 8 -28.26 5.10 -38.69
CA MET A 8 -29.33 4.96 -39.67
C MET A 8 -28.93 5.54 -41.03
N GLN A 9 -28.24 6.70 -41.07
CA GLN A 9 -26.88 6.88 -41.58
C GLN A 9 -26.06 7.81 -40.66
N MET A 10 -24.73 7.59 -40.55
CA MET A 10 -23.69 8.35 -39.80
C MET A 10 -24.08 9.74 -39.24
N GLY A 11 -23.73 10.05 -37.96
CA GLY A 11 -23.42 11.43 -37.54
C GLY A 11 -23.76 11.88 -36.10
N ASN A 12 -22.72 11.97 -35.24
CA ASN A 12 -22.40 12.92 -34.14
C ASN A 12 -23.50 13.47 -33.19
N GLY A 13 -23.32 13.55 -31.87
CA GLY A 13 -22.13 13.40 -31.03
C GLY A 13 -22.47 13.57 -29.53
N LEU A 14 -22.07 12.54 -28.79
CA LEU A 14 -21.71 12.35 -27.37
C LEU A 14 -22.56 12.92 -26.20
N ASN A 15 -22.94 11.95 -25.36
CA ASN A 15 -23.88 11.98 -24.26
C ASN A 15 -23.23 12.06 -22.87
N PHE A 16 -24.04 12.61 -21.97
CA PHE A 16 -23.86 12.93 -20.57
C PHE A 16 -24.40 11.81 -19.65
N SER A 17 -23.58 11.39 -18.69
CA SER A 17 -23.89 11.07 -17.29
C SER A 17 -24.96 10.00 -16.90
N MET A 18 -24.45 8.77 -16.65
CA MET A 18 -24.60 7.98 -15.41
C MET A 18 -25.96 7.96 -14.65
N LYS A 19 -26.98 7.23 -15.14
CA LYS A 19 -28.14 6.83 -14.30
C LYS A 19 -28.93 5.59 -14.74
N VAL A 20 -28.34 4.68 -15.53
CA VAL A 20 -29.00 3.45 -16.06
C VAL A 20 -28.29 2.14 -15.65
N SER A 21 -27.32 2.18 -14.72
CA SER A 21 -26.48 1.01 -14.40
C SER A 21 -27.14 -0.07 -13.53
N LYS A 22 -28.13 0.28 -12.69
CA LYS A 22 -28.72 -0.67 -11.71
C LYS A 22 -29.68 -1.72 -12.29
N ILE A 23 -30.22 -1.49 -13.49
CA ILE A 23 -31.15 -2.41 -14.16
C ILE A 23 -30.43 -3.42 -15.06
N PHE A 24 -29.23 -3.09 -15.54
CA PHE A 24 -28.42 -4.01 -16.36
C PHE A 24 -27.74 -5.09 -15.51
N PHE A 25 -27.36 -4.75 -14.27
CA PHE A 25 -26.70 -5.68 -13.34
C PHE A 25 -27.61 -6.82 -12.85
N LEU A 26 -28.93 -6.61 -12.76
CA LEU A 26 -29.88 -7.64 -12.31
C LEU A 26 -30.20 -8.66 -13.42
N SER A 27 -30.01 -8.30 -14.70
CA SER A 27 -30.26 -9.21 -15.83
C SER A 27 -29.07 -10.14 -16.13
N ILE A 28 -27.84 -9.75 -15.79
CA ILE A 28 -26.64 -10.57 -16.02
C ILE A 28 -26.46 -11.62 -14.92
N VAL A 29 -26.82 -11.29 -13.66
CA VAL A 29 -26.76 -12.24 -12.53
C VAL A 29 -27.73 -13.42 -12.69
N CYS A 30 -28.87 -13.25 -13.39
CA CYS A 30 -29.81 -14.35 -13.67
C CYS A 30 -29.36 -15.32 -14.78
N VAL A 31 -28.44 -14.92 -15.67
CA VAL A 31 -27.93 -15.80 -16.75
C VAL A 31 -26.74 -16.64 -16.29
N VAL A 32 -25.95 -16.11 -15.34
CA VAL A 32 -24.74 -16.78 -14.83
C VAL A 32 -25.05 -17.93 -13.86
N ILE A 33 -26.18 -17.90 -13.12
CA ILE A 33 -26.52 -18.96 -12.15
C ILE A 33 -27.04 -20.25 -12.82
N LEU A 34 -27.51 -20.20 -14.08
CA LEU A 34 -28.04 -21.36 -14.80
C LEU A 34 -26.99 -22.18 -15.58
N SER A 35 -25.72 -21.78 -15.58
CA SER A 35 -24.65 -22.47 -16.33
C SER A 35 -23.61 -23.17 -15.44
N PHE A 36 -23.69 -23.08 -14.11
CA PHE A 36 -22.83 -23.82 -13.18
C PHE A 36 -23.37 -25.23 -12.89
N GLY A 37 -23.65 -25.97 -13.96
CA GLY A 37 -23.99 -27.39 -13.90
C GLY A 37 -23.03 -28.19 -14.77
N ILE A 38 -22.17 -28.98 -14.11
CA ILE A 38 -21.38 -30.10 -14.64
C ILE A 38 -20.05 -29.70 -15.30
N GLY A 39 -18.93 -30.09 -14.68
CA GLY A 39 -17.62 -30.11 -15.36
C GLY A 39 -16.42 -30.21 -14.41
N CYS A 40 -16.11 -31.42 -13.96
CA CYS A 40 -14.79 -31.82 -13.48
C CYS A 40 -13.80 -31.84 -14.66
N GLU A 41 -12.50 -31.72 -14.35
CA GLU A 41 -11.29 -32.13 -15.11
C GLU A 41 -10.34 -30.99 -15.51
N GLY A 42 -9.16 -30.98 -14.87
CA GLY A 42 -7.86 -30.86 -15.54
C GLY A 42 -7.35 -29.52 -16.10
N ALA A 43 -6.15 -29.18 -15.59
CA ALA A 43 -4.98 -28.67 -16.31
C ALA A 43 -4.68 -27.15 -16.43
N SER A 44 -3.46 -26.83 -15.97
CA SER A 44 -2.41 -25.96 -16.54
C SER A 44 -2.63 -24.44 -16.71
N VAL A 45 -1.71 -23.70 -16.04
CA VAL A 45 -0.90 -22.54 -16.50
C VAL A 45 -1.72 -21.33 -16.99
N GLU A 46 -1.56 -20.16 -16.40
CA GLU A 46 -0.67 -19.15 -16.98
C GLU A 46 -0.03 -18.24 -15.92
N THR A 47 1.29 -18.20 -16.02
CA THR A 47 2.23 -17.26 -15.42
C THR A 47 1.96 -15.86 -15.98
N GLU A 48 1.78 -14.87 -15.11
CA GLU A 48 1.96 -13.46 -15.48
C GLU A 48 3.21 -12.97 -14.74
N GLU A 49 4.32 -13.02 -15.48
CA GLU A 49 5.58 -12.38 -15.19
C GLU A 49 5.44 -10.90 -15.60
N SER A 50 5.68 -9.98 -14.67
CA SER A 50 5.98 -8.59 -15.02
C SER A 50 7.28 -8.20 -14.36
N ASP A 51 8.36 -8.59 -15.03
CA ASP A 51 9.69 -8.02 -14.90
C ASP A 51 9.66 -6.53 -15.28
N MET A 52 10.21 -5.68 -14.42
CA MET A 52 10.80 -4.41 -14.83
C MET A 52 12.06 -4.17 -14.00
N GLY A 53 13.15 -4.79 -14.43
CA GLY A 53 14.47 -4.22 -14.24
C GLY A 53 14.64 -2.91 -15.01
N SER A 54 15.28 -1.93 -14.39
CA SER A 54 16.23 -1.08 -15.12
C SER A 54 17.24 -0.46 -14.16
N ALA A 55 18.50 -0.82 -14.38
CA ALA A 55 19.65 -0.18 -13.79
C ALA A 55 19.97 1.11 -14.56
N VAL A 56 20.32 2.17 -13.83
CA VAL A 56 21.21 3.24 -14.34
C VAL A 56 22.26 3.52 -13.27
N GLN A 57 23.49 3.09 -13.56
CA GLN A 57 24.70 3.75 -13.03
C GLN A 57 24.97 4.97 -13.91
N VAL A 58 25.51 6.07 -13.38
CA VAL A 58 26.88 6.57 -13.67
C VAL A 58 27.25 7.64 -12.58
N PRO A 59 28.46 8.20 -12.54
CA PRO A 59 29.52 7.96 -11.57
C PRO A 59 29.71 9.14 -10.60
N GLY A 60 30.69 9.02 -9.70
CA GLY A 60 31.09 10.13 -8.84
C GLY A 60 31.63 11.33 -9.61
N GLU A 61 31.36 12.50 -9.07
CA GLU A 61 32.26 13.65 -9.13
C GLU A 61 32.48 14.15 -7.71
N THR A 62 33.75 14.10 -7.32
CA THR A 62 34.32 14.84 -6.21
C THR A 62 34.25 16.33 -6.51
N GLU A 63 33.57 17.13 -5.69
CA GLU A 63 34.02 18.49 -5.41
C GLU A 63 33.54 18.96 -4.04
N ASN A 64 34.49 19.04 -3.12
CA ASN A 64 34.34 19.81 -1.89
C ASN A 64 34.48 21.29 -2.24
N THR A 65 33.37 22.00 -2.29
CA THR A 65 33.36 23.45 -2.13
C THR A 65 32.34 23.81 -1.05
N ALA A 66 32.85 24.17 0.13
CA ALA A 66 32.09 24.69 1.24
C ALA A 66 31.21 25.87 0.79
N LYS A 67 29.90 25.63 0.68
CA LYS A 67 28.88 26.66 0.44
C LYS A 67 28.24 26.99 1.79
N ALA A 68 28.39 28.23 2.23
CA ALA A 68 27.66 28.78 3.35
C ALA A 68 26.15 28.48 3.20
N ALA A 69 25.53 27.98 4.28
CA ALA A 69 24.14 27.56 4.28
C ALA A 69 23.22 28.73 3.92
N VAL A 70 22.57 28.60 2.76
CA VAL A 70 21.33 29.32 2.44
C VAL A 70 20.23 28.66 3.26
N PRO A 71 19.25 29.38 3.83
CA PRO A 71 18.11 28.75 4.47
C PRO A 71 17.43 27.83 3.45
N ASP A 72 17.48 26.53 3.72
CA ASP A 72 16.82 25.53 2.90
C ASP A 72 15.33 25.57 3.25
N ASP A 73 14.53 26.10 2.32
CA ASP A 73 13.06 26.13 2.40
C ASP A 73 12.45 24.80 1.92
N SER A 74 13.26 23.73 1.86
CA SER A 74 12.75 22.40 1.54
C SER A 74 11.95 21.82 2.72
N PRO A 75 10.82 21.13 2.46
CA PRO A 75 10.00 20.57 3.53
C PRO A 75 10.80 19.57 4.38
N VAL A 76 10.72 19.70 5.70
CA VAL A 76 11.45 18.82 6.62
C VAL A 76 10.91 17.40 6.48
N THR A 77 11.78 16.45 6.13
CA THR A 77 11.38 15.04 5.99
C THR A 77 11.25 14.37 7.35
N LYS A 78 10.13 13.66 7.57
CA LYS A 78 9.82 12.88 8.77
C LYS A 78 9.46 11.45 8.39
N LYS A 79 10.14 10.48 8.99
CA LYS A 79 9.91 9.06 8.71
C LYS A 79 8.84 8.50 9.65
N ILE A 80 7.93 7.71 9.10
CA ILE A 80 6.93 6.94 9.84
C ILE A 80 7.28 5.47 9.67
N GLY A 81 7.50 4.77 10.78
CA GLY A 81 7.75 3.35 10.79
C GLY A 81 6.45 2.57 10.65
N MET A 82 6.46 1.46 9.94
CA MET A 82 5.34 0.53 9.84
C MET A 82 5.82 -0.89 10.11
N LEU A 83 5.14 -1.57 11.03
CA LEU A 83 5.34 -3.00 11.28
C LEU A 83 4.32 -3.80 10.45
N SER A 84 4.75 -4.25 9.28
CA SER A 84 3.97 -5.07 8.35
C SER A 84 4.25 -6.55 8.61
N PRO A 85 3.27 -7.47 8.51
CA PRO A 85 3.53 -8.90 8.67
C PRO A 85 4.02 -9.53 7.36
N ARG A 86 5.12 -9.04 6.79
CA ARG A 86 5.65 -9.51 5.48
C ARG A 86 5.94 -11.02 5.48
N THR A 87 6.27 -11.57 6.64
CA THR A 87 6.35 -13.02 6.86
C THR A 87 5.35 -13.50 7.91
N GLY A 88 5.23 -14.81 8.04
CA GLY A 88 4.37 -15.44 9.04
C GLY A 88 2.95 -15.73 8.54
N PRO A 89 2.02 -16.07 9.46
CA PRO A 89 0.75 -16.70 9.15
C PRO A 89 -0.24 -15.82 8.37
N ILE A 90 -0.06 -14.50 8.41
CA ILE A 90 -0.97 -13.52 7.79
C ILE A 90 -0.29 -12.69 6.70
N SER A 91 0.83 -13.17 6.17
CA SER A 91 1.65 -12.48 5.16
C SER A 91 0.92 -12.15 3.87
N VAL A 92 -0.12 -12.92 3.53
CA VAL A 92 -1.02 -12.63 2.40
C VAL A 92 -1.67 -11.25 2.46
N PHE A 93 -1.76 -10.64 3.65
CA PHE A 93 -2.34 -9.30 3.83
C PHE A 93 -1.31 -8.16 3.79
N SER A 94 -0.01 -8.48 3.76
CA SER A 94 1.08 -7.51 3.90
C SER A 94 1.01 -6.41 2.84
N ASP A 95 0.88 -6.80 1.57
CA ASP A 95 0.81 -5.85 0.44
C ASP A 95 -0.37 -4.89 0.58
N GLN A 96 -1.51 -5.35 1.09
CA GLN A 96 -2.69 -4.50 1.24
C GLN A 96 -2.54 -3.51 2.40
N TYR A 97 -1.91 -3.92 3.50
CA TYR A 97 -1.59 -2.99 4.58
C TYR A 97 -0.59 -1.92 4.13
N GLU A 98 0.46 -2.31 3.41
CA GLU A 98 1.49 -1.39 2.93
C GLU A 98 0.94 -0.45 1.85
N ALA A 99 0.11 -0.95 0.93
CA ALA A 99 -0.58 -0.10 -0.04
C ALA A 99 -1.48 0.94 0.63
N ALA A 100 -2.22 0.55 1.67
CA ALA A 100 -3.06 1.47 2.43
C ALA A 100 -2.23 2.53 3.17
N ALA A 101 -1.11 2.14 3.80
CA ALA A 101 -0.21 3.06 4.48
C ALA A 101 0.45 4.06 3.50
N ASN A 102 0.93 3.57 2.34
CA ASN A 102 1.49 4.42 1.30
C ASN A 102 0.46 5.42 0.76
N LEU A 103 -0.78 4.99 0.52
CA LEU A 103 -1.86 5.90 0.11
C LEU A 103 -2.13 6.97 1.18
N ALA A 104 -2.10 6.61 2.46
CA ALA A 104 -2.27 7.58 3.55
C ALA A 104 -1.14 8.61 3.59
N VAL A 105 0.12 8.18 3.42
CA VAL A 105 1.30 9.07 3.33
C VAL A 105 1.20 9.99 2.11
N ASP A 106 0.80 9.47 0.96
CA ASP A 106 0.55 10.25 -0.26
C ASP A 106 -0.48 11.35 -0.03
N ILE A 107 -1.60 11.01 0.60
CA ILE A 107 -2.66 11.98 0.92
C ILE A 107 -2.13 13.02 1.91
N LEU A 108 -1.39 12.59 2.94
CA LEU A 108 -0.82 13.47 3.96
C LEU A 108 0.15 14.49 3.33
N ASN A 109 1.05 14.03 2.47
CA ASN A 109 2.01 14.86 1.75
C ASN A 109 1.35 15.83 0.75
N ARG A 110 0.18 15.46 0.19
CA ARG A 110 -0.58 16.37 -0.69
C ARG A 110 -1.45 17.37 0.09
N SER A 111 -1.71 17.11 1.37
CA SER A 111 -2.64 17.91 2.18
C SER A 111 -2.00 19.11 2.87
N GLN A 112 -0.68 19.16 2.95
CA GLN A 112 0.11 20.21 3.61
C GLN A 112 1.46 20.40 2.90
N GLY A 113 2.20 21.47 3.22
CA GLY A 113 3.49 21.78 2.58
C GLY A 113 4.68 21.97 3.53
N ASP A 114 4.47 21.84 4.84
CA ASP A 114 5.49 22.09 5.87
C ASP A 114 6.44 20.88 6.05
N TYR A 115 5.92 19.67 5.85
CA TYR A 115 6.63 18.42 6.06
C TYR A 115 6.57 17.53 4.83
N ASN A 116 7.57 16.67 4.68
CA ASN A 116 7.50 15.51 3.80
C ASN A 116 7.51 14.24 4.66
N PHE A 117 6.56 13.34 4.46
CA PHE A 117 6.49 12.08 5.17
C PHE A 117 6.98 10.93 4.30
N GLU A 118 7.85 10.10 4.86
CA GLU A 118 8.36 8.88 4.25
C GLU A 118 7.91 7.67 5.07
N LEU A 119 7.44 6.61 4.41
CA LEU A 119 7.09 5.36 5.08
C LEU A 119 8.31 4.42 5.07
N VAL A 120 8.73 3.95 6.24
CA VAL A 120 9.75 2.91 6.40
C VAL A 120 9.07 1.66 6.92
N VAL A 121 9.23 0.54 6.22
CA VAL A 121 8.50 -0.70 6.54
C VAL A 121 9.43 -1.78 7.07
N GLY A 122 9.12 -2.25 8.28
CA GLY A 122 9.75 -3.38 8.93
C GLY A 122 8.85 -4.62 8.97
N ASP A 123 9.46 -5.81 9.01
CA ASP A 123 8.72 -7.08 9.07
C ASP A 123 8.51 -7.54 10.53
N SER A 124 7.25 -7.51 10.96
CA SER A 124 6.84 -8.02 12.27
C SER A 124 6.79 -9.54 12.36
N GLY A 125 6.66 -10.25 11.24
CA GLY A 125 6.48 -11.71 11.19
C GLY A 125 5.23 -12.23 11.92
N CYS A 126 4.34 -11.35 12.38
CA CYS A 126 3.31 -11.67 13.38
C CYS A 126 3.90 -12.31 14.67
N ASP A 127 5.15 -11.96 15.00
CA ASP A 127 5.90 -12.52 16.13
C ASP A 127 6.42 -11.40 17.05
N GLY A 128 6.38 -11.63 18.37
CA GLY A 128 6.77 -10.62 19.35
C GLY A 128 8.26 -10.26 19.31
N ALA A 129 9.14 -11.25 19.18
CA ALA A 129 10.58 -11.03 19.20
C ALA A 129 11.04 -10.38 17.89
N LYS A 130 10.53 -10.86 16.75
CA LYS A 130 10.82 -10.27 15.45
C LYS A 130 10.31 -8.84 15.35
N ALA A 131 9.09 -8.57 15.81
CA ALA A 131 8.55 -7.21 15.84
C ALA A 131 9.34 -6.26 16.75
N ALA A 132 9.88 -6.74 17.87
CA ALA A 132 10.77 -5.96 18.72
C ALA A 132 12.08 -5.59 17.99
N ILE A 133 12.72 -6.55 17.31
CA ILE A 133 13.93 -6.29 16.51
C ILE A 133 13.64 -5.27 15.41
N SER A 134 12.56 -5.47 14.66
CA SER A 134 12.19 -4.58 13.58
C SER A 134 11.78 -3.18 14.08
N ALA A 135 11.16 -3.08 15.26
CA ALA A 135 10.90 -1.79 15.90
C ALA A 135 12.21 -1.06 16.26
N THR A 136 13.23 -1.77 16.78
CA THR A 136 14.56 -1.19 17.03
C THR A 136 15.16 -0.65 15.73
N GLU A 137 15.14 -1.43 14.65
CA GLU A 137 15.65 -1.00 13.34
C GLU A 137 14.95 0.27 12.85
N LEU A 138 13.62 0.35 12.96
CA LEU A 138 12.87 1.55 12.60
C LEU A 138 13.25 2.77 13.46
N ILE A 139 13.47 2.58 14.76
CA ILE A 139 13.91 3.64 15.68
C ILE A 139 15.31 4.13 15.30
N ASP A 140 16.22 3.22 15.01
CA ASP A 140 17.58 3.54 14.55
C ASP A 140 17.58 4.26 13.19
N GLU A 141 16.57 3.99 12.35
CA GLU A 141 16.33 4.73 11.10
C GLU A 141 15.77 6.14 11.30
N GLY A 142 15.42 6.51 12.53
CA GLY A 142 14.98 7.85 12.91
C GLY A 142 13.48 8.11 12.69
N VAL A 143 12.63 7.08 12.78
CA VAL A 143 11.17 7.28 12.68
C VAL A 143 10.64 8.11 13.84
N VAL A 144 9.67 8.99 13.56
CA VAL A 144 9.03 9.83 14.59
C VAL A 144 7.85 9.13 15.28
N GLY A 145 7.45 7.98 14.78
CA GLY A 145 6.34 7.18 15.29
C GLY A 145 6.24 5.86 14.52
N ILE A 146 5.58 4.88 15.12
CA ILE A 146 5.40 3.55 14.54
C ILE A 146 3.91 3.23 14.39
N VAL A 147 3.52 2.76 13.22
CA VAL A 147 2.19 2.22 12.93
C VAL A 147 2.27 0.70 12.97
N GLY A 148 1.62 0.08 13.95
CA GLY A 148 1.60 -1.36 14.08
C GLY A 148 1.62 -1.90 15.51
N ALA A 149 1.69 -3.23 15.67
CA ALA A 149 1.69 -4.24 14.60
C ALA A 149 0.26 -4.76 14.29
N ALA A 150 0.14 -5.60 13.26
CA ALA A 150 -1.13 -6.26 12.93
C ALA A 150 -1.60 -7.23 14.02
N CYS A 151 -0.67 -8.08 14.49
CA CYS A 151 -0.95 -9.13 15.46
C CYS A 151 -0.74 -8.62 16.87
N SER A 152 -1.68 -8.91 17.79
CA SER A 152 -1.57 -8.47 19.19
C SER A 152 -0.25 -8.86 19.85
N GLY A 153 0.23 -10.08 19.62
CA GLY A 153 1.53 -10.53 20.17
C GLY A 153 2.73 -9.78 19.60
N ALA A 154 2.70 -9.43 18.31
CA ALA A 154 3.72 -8.59 17.68
C ALA A 154 3.69 -7.17 18.24
N THR A 155 2.51 -6.59 18.43
CA THR A 155 2.30 -5.26 19.04
C THR A 155 2.86 -5.22 20.45
N MET A 156 2.55 -6.24 21.27
CA MET A 156 3.10 -6.37 22.62
C MET A 156 4.62 -6.55 22.62
N GLY A 157 5.21 -7.18 21.60
CA GLY A 157 6.67 -7.25 21.47
C GLY A 157 7.29 -5.89 21.11
N ALA A 158 6.75 -5.23 20.09
CA ALA A 158 7.25 -3.96 19.59
C ALA A 158 7.12 -2.80 20.60
N ILE A 159 6.01 -2.72 21.34
CA ILE A 159 5.77 -1.62 22.29
C ILE A 159 6.80 -1.60 23.43
N GLN A 160 7.34 -2.77 23.81
CA GLN A 160 8.38 -2.88 24.84
C GLN A 160 9.69 -2.21 24.43
N VAL A 161 9.88 -1.96 23.13
CA VAL A 161 11.02 -1.23 22.56
C VAL A 161 10.64 0.23 22.30
N ALA A 162 9.51 0.47 21.63
CA ALA A 162 9.11 1.81 21.21
C ALA A 162 8.78 2.75 22.38
N ALA A 163 8.05 2.26 23.40
CA ALA A 163 7.64 3.07 24.54
C ALA A 163 8.80 3.64 25.37
N PRO A 164 9.81 2.85 25.82
CA PRO A 164 10.94 3.41 26.55
C PRO A 164 11.84 4.30 25.68
N ALA A 165 11.84 4.12 24.35
CA ALA A 165 12.50 5.01 23.41
C ALA A 165 11.76 6.34 23.19
N GLY A 166 10.57 6.51 23.78
CA GLY A 166 9.74 7.70 23.61
C GLY A 166 9.08 7.81 22.23
N ILE A 167 9.03 6.70 21.48
CA ILE A 167 8.44 6.65 20.13
C ILE A 167 6.98 6.20 20.25
N PRO A 168 6.00 7.05 19.90
CA PRO A 168 4.60 6.68 19.97
C PRO A 168 4.28 5.58 18.96
N MET A 169 3.42 4.65 19.37
CA MET A 169 2.97 3.55 18.52
C MET A 169 1.45 3.52 18.44
N VAL A 170 0.92 3.34 17.23
CA VAL A 170 -0.52 3.23 16.96
C VAL A 170 -0.81 1.92 16.23
N SER A 171 -1.61 1.06 16.87
CA SER A 171 -2.08 -0.19 16.25
C SER A 171 -3.11 0.09 15.15
N TYR A 172 -3.00 -0.61 14.03
CA TYR A 172 -3.99 -0.59 12.94
C TYR A 172 -4.93 -1.80 12.92
N ALA A 173 -4.65 -2.86 13.70
CA ALA A 173 -5.47 -4.08 13.69
C ALA A 173 -5.51 -4.86 15.03
N SER A 174 -4.53 -4.71 15.91
CA SER A 174 -4.49 -5.46 17.18
C SER A 174 -5.64 -5.06 18.10
N THR A 175 -6.36 -6.05 18.67
CA THR A 175 -7.56 -5.84 19.51
C THR A 175 -7.41 -6.34 20.95
N SER A 176 -6.27 -6.92 21.30
CA SER A 176 -5.99 -7.31 22.68
C SER A 176 -5.57 -6.08 23.50
N SER A 177 -5.89 -6.05 24.79
CA SER A 177 -5.32 -5.06 25.70
C SER A 177 -3.82 -5.29 25.81
N THR A 178 -3.05 -4.25 25.46
CA THR A 178 -1.60 -4.17 25.66
C THR A 178 -1.27 -4.05 27.14
#